data_AF-A0A1N6JFY4-F1
#
_entry.id   AF-A0A1N6JFY4-F1
#
_cell.length_a   1.000
_cell.length_b   1.000
_cell.length_c   1.000
_cell.angle_alpha   90.00
_cell.angle_beta   90.00
_cell.angle_gamma   90.00
#
_symmetry.space_group_name_H-M   'P 1'
#
loop_
_entity.id
_entity.type
_entity.pdbx_description
1 polymer ?
#
loop_
_entity_poly.entity_id
_entity_poly.type
_entity_poly.pdbx_seq_one_letter_code
_entity_poly.pdbx_strand_id
1 'polypeptide(L)'
;MTDPQHLSRPRPWGRFVLLAIAASLVGLSTRVIPRVFPVAARAVRKVMPIPQDTAKIETRRREFQEWTRRTVREAYDKVGKQDLRWNEQAHEALELATRLFSQQVDPEVSLIDVHTPAKAAIAAGCDDPYLVYLDHRSSVGPHDPGEQEMIRRMKVAARGLAASRYPAFRRAMALQVAGTYGLISNAAGARKEAERDFDASLALLPESIAEDERNEFWEARWFENLSSLIAGYRGLDIAAPAAYERVDAKLAQIPELTVLRLQLRGYFWFHYGWEARTQAFAPNVPVGGFDTFEKHLEVAQKALNEAWKLRPDARTAEYLLEIEKGIGGDRDTMELWFDRALTADGDQYNACFTKLDWLDPKWHGTAEEMLAFGRACRATKNWRAGITLLSGDAHLRYYSKLSPWQQARYLGSPKVWPEIKSVYDEYLMHRPSDDLTRSKYAVLGYLAGRYPEAHAQFEELGDRLTAWPTFPYYPLETMKGMRSKTAAIVASKPRPEQPPIRKPDGPALQ
;
A
#
# COMPACT_ATOMS: atom_id res chain seq x y z
N MET A 1 -12.47 -13.70 -4.06
CA MET A 1 -11.43 -13.15 -4.98
C MET A 1 -10.61 -12.11 -4.22
N THR A 2 -9.67 -12.59 -3.41
CA THR A 2 -8.71 -11.77 -2.66
C THR A 2 -7.39 -11.79 -3.42
N ASP A 3 -7.13 -10.73 -4.16
CA ASP A 3 -5.87 -10.51 -4.88
C ASP A 3 -4.64 -10.59 -3.94
N PRO A 4 -3.71 -11.54 -4.15
CA PRO A 4 -2.51 -11.72 -3.34
C PRO A 4 -1.32 -10.80 -3.70
N GLN A 5 -1.40 -9.96 -4.73
CA GLN A 5 -0.29 -9.07 -5.15
C GLN A 5 0.00 -7.90 -4.19
N HIS A 6 -0.77 -7.77 -3.12
CA HIS A 6 -0.76 -6.58 -2.25
C HIS A 6 0.04 -6.71 -0.94
N LEU A 7 0.92 -7.71 -0.81
CA LEU A 7 1.71 -7.98 0.40
C LEU A 7 3.00 -7.13 0.56
N SER A 8 3.25 -6.14 -0.31
CA SER A 8 4.50 -5.35 -0.31
C SER A 8 4.33 -3.86 0.03
N ARG A 9 3.12 -3.40 0.36
CA ARG A 9 2.90 -2.07 0.98
C ARG A 9 2.11 -2.27 2.28
N PRO A 10 2.45 -1.59 3.39
CA PRO A 10 1.56 -1.52 4.54
C PRO A 10 0.25 -0.90 4.05
N ARG A 11 -0.81 -1.71 3.95
CA ARG A 11 -2.16 -1.18 3.77
C ARG A 11 -2.52 -0.42 5.04
N PRO A 12 -2.97 0.84 4.98
CA PRO A 12 -3.81 1.34 6.07
C PRO A 12 -5.02 0.40 6.15
N TRP A 13 -5.25 -0.14 7.34
CA TRP A 13 -6.37 -0.99 7.76
C TRP A 13 -7.62 -0.78 6.89
N GLY A 14 -7.93 -1.76 6.03
CA GLY A 14 -9.06 -1.66 5.09
C GLY A 14 -9.76 -2.97 4.76
N ARG A 15 -9.44 -4.08 5.44
CA ARG A 15 -10.13 -5.35 5.25
C ARG A 15 -10.23 -6.14 6.56
N PHE A 16 -10.99 -5.63 7.52
CA PHE A 16 -11.65 -6.42 8.59
C PHE A 16 -12.71 -5.53 9.26
N VAL A 17 -13.75 -5.13 8.52
CA VAL A 17 -15.15 -4.92 8.98
C VAL A 17 -15.99 -4.78 7.70
N LEU A 18 -16.56 -5.88 7.23
CA LEU A 18 -17.68 -5.87 6.29
C LEU A 18 -18.88 -6.37 7.09
N LEU A 19 -19.72 -5.46 7.58
CA LEU A 19 -21.08 -5.78 8.03
C LEU A 19 -21.97 -4.52 8.00
N ALA A 20 -22.94 -4.59 7.08
CA ALA A 20 -24.26 -3.95 7.02
C ALA A 20 -24.40 -2.42 7.08
N ILE A 21 -24.74 -1.84 5.92
CA ILE A 21 -25.60 -0.64 5.82
C ILE A 21 -27.02 -1.12 5.48
N ALA A 22 -27.99 -0.77 6.31
CA ALA A 22 -29.40 -0.64 5.92
C ALA A 22 -30.01 0.53 6.68
N ALA A 23 -30.69 1.41 5.94
CA ALA A 23 -31.16 2.72 6.37
C ALA A 23 -32.43 2.68 7.23
N SER A 24 -32.70 3.77 7.96
CA SER A 24 -34.06 4.34 8.12
C SER A 24 -34.02 5.81 8.55
N LEU A 25 -34.67 6.64 7.75
CA LEU A 25 -35.11 8.01 8.04
C LEU A 25 -36.21 7.98 9.11
N VAL A 26 -36.12 8.80 10.17
CA VAL A 26 -37.15 9.70 10.71
C VAL A 26 -36.44 10.68 11.65
N GLY A 27 -36.66 11.98 11.46
CA GLY A 27 -35.95 13.03 12.18
C GLY A 27 -36.50 13.36 13.57
N LEU A 28 -35.67 14.02 14.38
CA LEU A 28 -36.04 15.21 15.13
C LEU A 28 -34.77 15.95 15.57
N SER A 29 -34.86 17.26 15.43
CA SER A 29 -33.76 18.24 15.49
C SER A 29 -33.30 18.53 16.92
N THR A 30 -31.98 18.45 17.15
CA THR A 30 -31.28 19.37 18.06
C THR A 30 -30.04 19.91 17.34
N ARG A 31 -30.04 21.21 17.06
CA ARG A 31 -28.98 21.93 16.34
C ARG A 31 -27.70 21.94 17.17
N VAL A 32 -26.76 21.06 16.86
CA VAL A 32 -25.34 21.34 17.10
C VAL A 32 -24.85 22.08 15.87
N ILE A 33 -24.62 23.38 16.00
CA ILE A 33 -24.03 24.21 14.95
C ILE A 33 -22.61 23.69 14.73
N PRO A 34 -22.26 23.11 13.56
CA PRO A 34 -20.86 22.88 13.26
C PRO A 34 -20.16 24.24 13.25
N ARG A 35 -19.05 24.38 13.98
CA ARG A 35 -18.15 25.53 13.83
C ARG A 35 -17.65 25.53 12.39
N VAL A 36 -18.35 26.25 11.51
CA VAL A 36 -17.86 26.62 10.20
C VAL A 36 -16.79 27.67 10.46
N PHE A 37 -15.52 27.25 10.43
CA PHE A 37 -14.43 28.20 10.44
C PHE A 37 -14.54 29.05 9.17
N PRO A 38 -14.64 30.39 9.27
CA PRO A 38 -14.63 31.25 8.10
C PRO A 38 -13.27 31.10 7.41
N VAL A 39 -13.28 30.57 6.19
CA VAL A 39 -12.09 30.54 5.33
C VAL A 39 -11.90 31.98 4.82
N ALA A 40 -11.15 32.78 5.57
CA ALA A 40 -10.58 34.00 5.04
C ALA A 40 -9.74 33.64 3.80
N ALA A 41 -9.81 34.45 2.74
CA ALA A 41 -9.00 34.27 1.54
C ALA A 41 -7.51 34.36 1.91
N ARG A 42 -6.91 33.22 2.22
CA ARG A 42 -5.50 33.10 2.59
C ARG A 42 -4.69 33.12 1.30
N ALA A 43 -3.66 33.96 1.24
CA ALA A 43 -2.74 33.95 0.10
C ALA A 43 -2.17 32.54 -0.07
N VAL A 44 -2.27 32.00 -1.29
CA VAL A 44 -1.74 30.66 -1.64
C VAL A 44 -0.26 30.62 -1.29
N ARG A 45 0.13 29.75 -0.35
CA ARG A 45 1.54 29.60 0.02
C ARG A 45 2.31 29.01 -1.16
N LYS A 46 3.49 29.58 -1.45
CA LYS A 46 4.40 29.04 -2.47
C LYS A 46 4.76 27.59 -2.10
N VAL A 47 4.52 26.66 -3.03
CA VAL A 47 4.93 25.27 -2.88
C VAL A 47 6.44 25.18 -3.05
N MET A 48 7.13 24.70 -2.02
CA MET A 48 8.55 24.41 -2.07
C MET A 48 8.81 23.10 -2.84
N PRO A 49 9.97 22.97 -3.53
CA PRO A 49 10.38 21.70 -4.09
C PRO A 49 10.37 20.60 -3.03
N ILE A 50 9.87 19.42 -3.39
CA ILE A 50 9.86 18.27 -2.49
C ILE A 50 11.30 17.74 -2.36
N PRO A 51 11.82 17.47 -1.15
CA PRO A 51 13.15 16.89 -0.99
C PRO A 51 13.28 15.57 -1.76
N GLN A 52 14.28 15.49 -2.64
CA GLN A 52 14.55 14.32 -3.51
C GLN A 52 16.06 14.16 -3.71
N ASP A 53 16.77 13.74 -2.66
CA ASP A 53 18.17 13.36 -2.76
C ASP A 53 18.29 12.01 -3.48
N THR A 54 18.43 12.08 -4.81
CA THR A 54 18.50 10.89 -5.67
C THR A 54 19.65 9.95 -5.32
N ALA A 55 20.79 10.46 -4.88
CA ALA A 55 21.95 9.63 -4.51
C ALA A 55 21.68 8.84 -3.21
N LYS A 56 21.05 9.49 -2.23
CA LYS A 56 20.62 8.82 -0.99
C LYS A 56 19.54 7.78 -1.26
N ILE A 57 18.55 8.10 -2.09
CA ILE A 57 17.49 7.17 -2.49
C ILE A 57 18.08 5.91 -3.16
N GLU A 58 18.97 6.08 -4.13
CA GLU A 58 19.58 4.94 -4.83
C GLU A 58 20.50 4.11 -3.93
N THR A 59 21.24 4.74 -3.02
CA THR A 59 22.03 4.03 -2.02
C THR A 59 21.14 3.15 -1.14
N ARG A 60 20.07 3.73 -0.60
CA ARG A 60 19.10 3.01 0.23
C ARG A 60 18.45 1.84 -0.49
N ARG A 61 18.05 2.02 -1.75
CA ARG A 61 17.46 0.95 -2.58
C ARG A 61 18.44 -0.21 -2.81
N ARG A 62 19.72 0.09 -3.01
CA ARG A 62 20.79 -0.90 -3.19
C ARG A 62 21.03 -1.69 -1.90
N GLU A 63 21.18 -0.99 -0.78
CA GLU A 63 21.38 -1.60 0.55
C GLU A 63 20.20 -2.51 0.92
N PHE A 64 18.96 -2.11 0.58
CA PHE A 64 17.79 -2.94 0.81
C PHE A 64 17.85 -4.26 0.03
N GLN A 65 18.25 -4.17 -1.25
CA GLN A 65 18.40 -5.35 -2.09
C GLN A 65 19.52 -6.27 -1.59
N GLU A 66 20.67 -5.71 -1.20
CA GLU A 66 21.80 -6.46 -0.68
C GLU A 66 21.47 -7.17 0.64
N TRP A 67 20.87 -6.47 1.58
CA TRP A 67 20.39 -7.08 2.82
C TRP A 67 19.33 -8.18 2.57
N THR A 68 18.42 -7.93 1.62
CA THR A 68 17.43 -8.94 1.24
C THR A 68 18.10 -10.18 0.66
N ARG A 69 19.13 -10.02 -0.19
CA ARG A 69 19.91 -11.14 -0.76
C ARG A 69 20.58 -11.96 0.33
N ARG A 70 21.23 -11.30 1.29
CA ARG A 70 21.88 -11.96 2.43
C ARG A 70 20.91 -12.81 3.26
N THR A 71 19.69 -12.31 3.44
CA THR A 71 18.66 -12.96 4.28
C THR A 71 17.74 -13.93 3.53
N VAL A 72 17.98 -14.14 2.23
CA VAL A 72 17.18 -15.02 1.36
C VAL A 72 18.11 -16.00 0.65
N ARG A 73 18.85 -15.49 -0.33
CA ARG A 73 19.71 -16.28 -1.21
C ARG A 73 20.89 -16.86 -0.46
N GLU A 74 21.67 -16.01 0.20
CA GLU A 74 22.87 -16.46 0.90
C GLU A 74 22.53 -17.25 2.16
N ALA A 75 21.34 -17.01 2.75
CA ALA A 75 20.81 -17.85 3.82
C ALA A 75 20.55 -19.28 3.32
N TYR A 76 19.94 -19.46 2.14
CA TYR A 76 19.80 -20.78 1.52
C TYR A 76 21.18 -21.44 1.30
N ASP A 77 22.18 -20.67 0.85
CA ASP A 77 23.51 -21.23 0.63
C ASP A 77 24.19 -21.71 1.92
N LYS A 78 23.86 -21.10 3.06
CA LYS A 78 24.44 -21.44 4.37
C LYS A 78 23.69 -22.57 5.09
N VAL A 79 22.37 -22.55 5.05
CA VAL A 79 21.53 -23.42 5.90
C VAL A 79 20.47 -24.21 5.15
N GLY A 80 20.24 -23.91 3.88
CA GLY A 80 19.25 -24.56 3.04
C GLY A 80 19.67 -25.96 2.61
N LYS A 81 18.69 -26.74 2.16
CA LYS A 81 18.93 -28.07 1.58
C LYS A 81 19.36 -27.94 0.12
N GLN A 82 20.63 -28.26 -0.13
CA GLN A 82 21.23 -28.14 -1.45
C GLN A 82 21.34 -29.50 -2.15
N ASP A 83 21.03 -29.53 -3.44
CA ASP A 83 21.21 -30.69 -4.32
C ASP A 83 21.31 -30.23 -5.77
N LEU A 84 22.17 -30.88 -6.56
CA LEU A 84 22.37 -30.56 -7.97
C LEU A 84 21.08 -30.69 -8.80
N ARG A 85 20.11 -31.49 -8.35
CA ARG A 85 18.82 -31.69 -9.03
C ARG A 85 17.94 -30.45 -9.07
N TRP A 86 18.05 -29.54 -8.09
CA TRP A 86 17.17 -28.36 -7.97
C TRP A 86 17.89 -27.05 -7.66
N ASN A 87 19.20 -27.07 -7.38
CA ASN A 87 19.92 -25.87 -6.95
C ASN A 87 19.83 -24.73 -7.96
N GLU A 88 19.84 -25.01 -9.26
CA GLU A 88 19.72 -23.97 -10.29
C GLU A 88 18.35 -23.25 -10.22
N GLN A 89 17.27 -23.99 -10.05
CA GLN A 89 15.92 -23.42 -9.93
C GLN A 89 15.71 -22.75 -8.56
N ALA A 90 16.29 -23.32 -7.49
CA ALA A 90 16.31 -22.70 -6.16
C ALA A 90 17.02 -21.34 -6.19
N HIS A 91 18.26 -21.37 -6.69
CA HIS A 91 18.93 -20.39 -7.53
C HIS A 91 18.10 -19.17 -7.89
N GLU A 92 17.43 -19.36 -9.01
CA GLU A 92 16.62 -18.38 -9.69
C GLU A 92 15.45 -17.87 -8.83
N ALA A 93 14.73 -18.76 -8.15
CA ALA A 93 13.59 -18.41 -7.31
C ALA A 93 13.98 -17.44 -6.18
N LEU A 94 15.13 -17.68 -5.54
CA LEU A 94 15.62 -16.87 -4.42
C LEU A 94 16.13 -15.49 -4.88
N GLU A 95 16.71 -15.39 -6.07
CA GLU A 95 17.09 -14.09 -6.64
C GLU A 95 15.87 -13.27 -7.06
N LEU A 96 14.87 -13.90 -7.68
CA LEU A 96 13.61 -13.23 -7.99
C LEU A 96 12.88 -12.80 -6.71
N ALA A 97 12.84 -13.65 -5.68
CA ALA A 97 12.30 -13.30 -4.38
C ALA A 97 13.08 -12.13 -3.73
N THR A 98 14.41 -12.09 -3.88
CA THR A 98 15.24 -10.99 -3.40
C THR A 98 14.84 -9.67 -4.05
N ARG A 99 14.66 -9.65 -5.38
CA ARG A 99 14.22 -8.46 -6.13
C ARG A 99 12.81 -8.04 -5.72
N LEU A 100 11.87 -8.98 -5.63
CA LEU A 100 10.49 -8.72 -5.23
C LEU A 100 10.41 -8.14 -3.80
N PHE A 101 11.08 -8.75 -2.82
CA PHE A 101 11.00 -8.35 -1.42
C PHE A 101 11.76 -7.05 -1.12
N SER A 102 12.70 -6.66 -1.98
CA SER A 102 13.37 -5.34 -1.94
C SER A 102 12.73 -4.30 -2.87
N GLN A 103 11.54 -4.61 -3.42
CA GLN A 103 10.74 -3.71 -4.25
C GLN A 103 11.47 -3.21 -5.51
N GLN A 104 12.26 -4.05 -6.15
CA GLN A 104 12.88 -3.73 -7.46
C GLN A 104 11.81 -3.76 -8.56
N VAL A 105 11.79 -2.70 -9.38
CA VAL A 105 10.75 -2.49 -10.40
C VAL A 105 11.30 -2.42 -11.83
N ASP A 106 12.62 -2.52 -12.00
CA ASP A 106 13.27 -2.39 -13.31
C ASP A 106 14.18 -3.61 -13.60
N PRO A 107 13.73 -4.57 -14.42
CA PRO A 107 12.32 -4.83 -14.75
C PRO A 107 11.51 -5.27 -13.52
N GLU A 108 10.18 -5.11 -13.54
CA GLU A 108 9.31 -5.58 -12.45
C GLU A 108 9.42 -7.10 -12.27
N VAL A 109 9.37 -7.55 -11.02
CA VAL A 109 9.26 -8.98 -10.68
C VAL A 109 7.91 -9.19 -10.00
N SER A 110 7.13 -10.14 -10.52
CA SER A 110 5.85 -10.54 -9.98
C SER A 110 5.97 -11.78 -9.08
N LEU A 111 4.89 -12.11 -8.37
CA LEU A 111 4.81 -13.39 -7.65
C LEU A 111 4.84 -14.58 -8.62
N ILE A 112 4.29 -14.46 -9.83
CA ILE A 112 4.28 -15.54 -10.83
C ILE A 112 5.71 -15.87 -11.29
N ASP A 113 6.56 -14.84 -11.43
CA ASP A 113 7.97 -15.01 -11.78
C ASP A 113 8.73 -15.79 -10.70
N VAL A 114 8.42 -15.56 -9.42
CA VAL A 114 9.00 -16.33 -8.30
C VAL A 114 8.45 -17.76 -8.26
N HIS A 115 7.14 -17.93 -8.55
CA HIS A 115 6.46 -19.22 -8.47
C HIS A 115 7.04 -20.25 -9.45
N THR A 116 7.34 -19.83 -10.67
CA THR A 116 7.78 -20.73 -11.74
C THR A 116 9.03 -21.55 -11.39
N PRO A 117 10.18 -20.94 -11.04
CA PRO A 117 11.37 -21.67 -10.62
C PRO A 117 11.21 -22.34 -9.24
N ALA A 118 10.46 -21.74 -8.30
CA ALA A 118 10.20 -22.37 -7.00
C ALA A 118 9.49 -23.73 -7.19
N LYS A 119 8.42 -23.74 -7.98
CA LYS A 119 7.67 -24.96 -8.32
C LYS A 119 8.51 -25.98 -9.07
N ALA A 120 9.38 -25.54 -9.97
CA ALA A 120 10.31 -26.43 -10.67
C ALA A 120 11.29 -27.10 -9.71
N ALA A 121 11.82 -26.37 -8.73
CA ALA A 121 12.67 -26.94 -7.68
C ALA A 121 11.91 -28.00 -6.84
N ILE A 122 10.67 -27.72 -6.44
CA ILE A 122 9.82 -28.68 -5.72
C ILE A 122 9.55 -29.93 -6.57
N ALA A 123 9.26 -29.77 -7.87
CA ALA A 123 9.04 -30.88 -8.80
C ALA A 123 10.28 -31.76 -8.99
N ALA A 124 11.48 -31.19 -8.86
CA ALA A 124 12.75 -31.92 -8.85
C ALA A 124 13.06 -32.62 -7.51
N GLY A 125 12.14 -32.54 -6.54
CA GLY A 125 12.25 -33.20 -5.25
C GLY A 125 12.80 -32.32 -4.13
N CYS A 126 12.89 -31.00 -4.33
CA CYS A 126 13.30 -30.10 -3.26
C CYS A 126 12.25 -30.06 -2.14
N ASP A 127 12.71 -30.29 -0.91
CA ASP A 127 11.92 -30.16 0.31
C ASP A 127 12.55 -29.13 1.29
N ASP A 128 13.29 -28.16 0.74
CA ASP A 128 13.82 -27.02 1.51
C ASP A 128 12.65 -26.17 2.03
N PRO A 129 12.59 -25.88 3.33
CA PRO A 129 11.43 -25.23 3.92
C PRO A 129 11.21 -23.79 3.40
N TYR A 130 12.25 -23.08 2.97
CA TYR A 130 12.09 -21.73 2.43
C TYR A 130 11.60 -21.76 1.00
N LEU A 131 12.05 -22.70 0.16
CA LEU A 131 11.51 -22.86 -1.19
C LEU A 131 10.07 -23.36 -1.19
N VAL A 132 9.70 -24.29 -0.30
CA VAL A 132 8.30 -24.71 -0.12
C VAL A 132 7.43 -23.51 0.28
N TYR A 133 7.93 -22.68 1.20
CA TYR A 133 7.25 -21.44 1.58
C TYR A 133 7.10 -20.46 0.42
N LEU A 134 8.15 -20.28 -0.40
CA LEU A 134 8.09 -19.40 -1.57
C LEU A 134 7.11 -19.91 -2.62
N ASP A 135 7.15 -21.19 -2.99
CA ASP A 135 6.22 -21.81 -3.95
C ASP A 135 4.77 -21.54 -3.53
N HIS A 136 4.43 -21.80 -2.27
CA HIS A 136 3.08 -21.63 -1.77
C HIS A 136 2.67 -20.16 -1.67
N ARG A 137 3.55 -19.29 -1.16
CA ARG A 137 3.30 -17.84 -1.04
C ARG A 137 3.14 -17.16 -2.40
N SER A 138 3.75 -17.72 -3.44
CA SER A 138 3.72 -17.20 -4.81
C SER A 138 2.69 -17.86 -5.72
N SER A 139 1.95 -18.85 -5.22
CA SER A 139 0.86 -19.54 -5.94
C SER A 139 -0.37 -18.63 -6.07
N VAL A 140 -0.34 -17.71 -7.04
CA VAL A 140 -1.36 -16.65 -7.23
C VAL A 140 -1.91 -16.64 -8.65
N GLY A 141 -3.04 -15.97 -8.85
CA GLY A 141 -3.63 -15.79 -10.18
C GLY A 141 -3.93 -17.15 -10.83
N PRO A 142 -3.38 -17.45 -12.03
CA PRO A 142 -3.55 -18.75 -12.69
C PRO A 142 -3.05 -19.96 -11.88
N HIS A 143 -2.26 -19.73 -10.83
CA HIS A 143 -1.69 -20.77 -9.97
C HIS A 143 -2.33 -20.82 -8.58
N ASP A 144 -3.36 -20.02 -8.32
CA ASP A 144 -4.09 -20.04 -7.05
C ASP A 144 -4.74 -21.43 -6.83
N PRO A 145 -4.36 -22.18 -5.78
CA PRO A 145 -4.91 -23.50 -5.51
C PRO A 145 -6.32 -23.46 -4.88
N GLY A 146 -6.86 -22.25 -4.64
CA GLY A 146 -8.10 -22.03 -3.91
C GLY A 146 -7.86 -21.88 -2.41
N GLU A 147 -8.78 -21.17 -1.74
CA GLU A 147 -8.63 -20.69 -0.37
C GLU A 147 -8.26 -21.80 0.64
N GLN A 148 -9.00 -22.92 0.65
CA GLN A 148 -8.78 -23.99 1.63
C GLN A 148 -7.42 -24.69 1.44
N GLU A 149 -7.03 -24.92 0.19
CA GLU A 149 -5.75 -25.54 -0.11
C GLU A 149 -4.60 -24.57 0.15
N MET A 150 -4.76 -23.28 -0.16
CA MET A 150 -3.81 -22.23 0.21
C MET A 150 -3.60 -22.15 1.72
N ILE A 151 -4.67 -22.16 2.53
CA ILE A 151 -4.60 -22.19 3.99
C ILE A 151 -3.78 -23.40 4.47
N ARG A 152 -4.11 -24.60 3.97
CA ARG A 152 -3.42 -25.85 4.35
C ARG A 152 -1.93 -25.78 4.02
N ARG A 153 -1.62 -25.42 2.77
CA ARG A 153 -0.26 -25.25 2.23
C ARG A 153 0.55 -24.27 3.08
N MET A 154 0.05 -23.06 3.27
CA MET A 154 0.77 -22.01 3.98
C MET A 154 1.06 -22.38 5.44
N LYS A 155 0.14 -23.06 6.13
CA LYS A 155 0.38 -23.55 7.50
C LYS A 155 1.48 -24.60 7.55
N VAL A 156 1.50 -25.55 6.62
CA VAL A 156 2.55 -26.58 6.55
C VAL A 156 3.91 -25.94 6.26
N ALA A 157 3.97 -25.07 5.25
CA ALA A 157 5.20 -24.39 4.87
C ALA A 157 5.76 -23.51 5.99
N ALA A 158 4.90 -22.76 6.68
CA ALA A 158 5.31 -21.91 7.80
C ALA A 158 5.89 -22.72 8.97
N ARG A 159 5.29 -23.88 9.32
CA ARG A 159 5.83 -24.77 10.36
C ARG A 159 7.18 -25.36 9.96
N GLY A 160 7.32 -25.76 8.70
CA GLY A 160 8.60 -26.24 8.16
C GLY A 160 9.67 -25.16 8.23
N LEU A 161 9.35 -23.92 7.86
CA LEU A 161 10.28 -22.80 7.95
C LEU A 161 10.59 -22.43 9.41
N ALA A 162 9.60 -22.41 10.29
CA ALA A 162 9.80 -22.13 11.71
C ALA A 162 10.78 -23.13 12.38
N ALA A 163 10.75 -24.40 11.97
CA ALA A 163 11.65 -25.44 12.48
C ALA A 163 13.05 -25.41 11.84
N SER A 164 13.31 -24.51 10.90
CA SER A 164 14.58 -24.42 10.18
C SER A 164 15.61 -23.52 10.87
N ARG A 165 16.78 -23.39 10.24
CA ARG A 165 17.88 -22.48 10.65
C ARG A 165 17.95 -21.20 9.83
N TYR A 166 16.91 -20.88 9.03
CA TYR A 166 16.84 -19.59 8.34
C TYR A 166 16.75 -18.42 9.34
N PRO A 167 17.08 -17.17 8.92
CA PRO A 167 17.01 -16.00 9.79
C PRO A 167 15.72 -15.92 10.61
N ALA A 168 15.83 -15.58 11.90
CA ALA A 168 14.73 -15.67 12.85
C ALA A 168 13.55 -14.79 12.44
N PHE A 169 13.79 -13.60 11.90
CA PHE A 169 12.72 -12.74 11.40
C PHE A 169 11.95 -13.36 10.22
N ARG A 170 12.59 -14.15 9.34
CA ARG A 170 11.91 -14.86 8.24
C ARG A 170 10.99 -15.95 8.75
N ARG A 171 11.45 -16.68 9.77
CA ARG A 171 10.66 -17.69 10.49
C ARG A 171 9.46 -17.06 11.20
N ALA A 172 9.67 -15.93 11.86
CA ALA A 172 8.61 -15.17 12.54
C ALA A 172 7.53 -14.69 11.55
N MET A 173 7.94 -14.09 10.43
CA MET A 173 7.00 -13.66 9.39
C MET A 173 6.15 -14.81 8.82
N ALA A 174 6.74 -16.00 8.65
CA ALA A 174 5.99 -17.15 8.16
C ALA A 174 4.95 -17.66 9.18
N LEU A 175 5.30 -17.69 10.46
CA LEU A 175 4.36 -17.99 11.55
C LEU A 175 3.24 -16.96 11.66
N GLN A 176 3.57 -15.67 11.56
CA GLN A 176 2.56 -14.60 11.55
C GLN A 176 1.56 -14.81 10.41
N VAL A 177 2.04 -15.12 9.20
CA VAL A 177 1.18 -15.41 8.04
C VAL A 177 0.32 -16.67 8.28
N ALA A 178 0.88 -17.73 8.85
CA ALA A 178 0.12 -18.94 9.19
C ALA A 178 -1.00 -18.65 10.20
N GLY A 179 -0.74 -17.83 11.22
CA GLY A 179 -1.76 -17.39 12.16
C GLY A 179 -2.89 -16.60 11.49
N THR A 180 -2.56 -15.71 10.55
CA THR A 180 -3.58 -15.00 9.75
C THR A 180 -4.45 -15.95 8.91
N TYR A 181 -3.85 -16.97 8.29
CA TYR A 181 -4.63 -18.02 7.62
C TYR A 181 -5.48 -18.85 8.58
N GLY A 182 -5.00 -19.07 9.82
CA GLY A 182 -5.76 -19.72 10.87
C GLY A 182 -7.01 -18.94 11.30
N LEU A 183 -6.99 -17.60 11.22
CA LEU A 183 -8.16 -16.75 11.53
C LEU A 183 -9.30 -16.89 10.52
N ILE A 184 -8.97 -17.13 9.25
CA ILE A 184 -9.96 -17.28 8.16
C ILE A 184 -10.32 -18.74 7.88
N SER A 185 -9.67 -19.68 8.55
CA SER A 185 -9.96 -21.11 8.40
C SER A 185 -11.20 -21.52 9.18
N ASN A 186 -12.06 -22.32 8.54
CA ASN A 186 -13.24 -22.92 9.17
C ASN A 186 -12.95 -24.22 9.92
N ALA A 187 -11.68 -24.66 9.97
CA ALA A 187 -11.30 -25.90 10.65
C ALA A 187 -11.49 -25.80 12.17
N ALA A 188 -11.99 -26.88 12.78
CA ALA A 188 -12.10 -26.95 14.23
C ALA A 188 -10.73 -26.73 14.90
N GLY A 189 -10.67 -25.82 15.87
CA GLY A 189 -9.43 -25.47 16.56
C GLY A 189 -8.52 -24.48 15.83
N ALA A 190 -8.86 -24.01 14.62
CA ALA A 190 -8.00 -23.12 13.83
C ALA A 190 -7.64 -21.82 14.55
N ARG A 191 -8.58 -21.22 15.30
CA ARG A 191 -8.32 -20.02 16.11
C ARG A 191 -7.28 -20.26 17.22
N LYS A 192 -7.32 -21.42 17.88
CA LYS A 192 -6.32 -21.80 18.89
C LYS A 192 -4.94 -22.06 18.27
N GLU A 193 -4.91 -22.60 17.05
CA GLU A 193 -3.66 -22.73 16.30
C GLU A 193 -3.11 -21.36 15.88
N ALA A 194 -3.99 -20.45 15.43
CA ALA A 194 -3.60 -19.09 15.07
C ALA A 194 -2.96 -18.34 16.24
N GLU A 195 -3.54 -18.46 17.44
CA GLU A 195 -2.94 -17.87 18.65
C GLU A 195 -1.53 -18.41 18.92
N ARG A 196 -1.34 -19.74 18.81
CA ARG A 196 -0.02 -20.36 18.98
C ARG A 196 0.99 -19.88 17.93
N ASP A 197 0.56 -19.75 16.67
CA ASP A 197 1.42 -19.28 15.60
C ASP A 197 1.82 -17.80 15.82
N PHE A 198 0.91 -16.96 16.30
CA PHE A 198 1.22 -15.57 16.70
C PHE A 198 2.20 -15.51 17.87
N ASP A 199 1.98 -16.31 18.92
CA ASP A 199 2.88 -16.39 20.07
C ASP A 199 4.26 -16.90 19.69
N ALA A 200 4.34 -17.92 18.82
CA ALA A 200 5.60 -18.46 18.33
C ALA A 200 6.36 -17.43 17.46
N SER A 201 5.66 -16.65 16.64
CA SER A 201 6.25 -15.52 15.92
C SER A 201 6.84 -14.48 16.87
N LEU A 202 6.10 -14.10 17.92
CA LEU A 202 6.58 -13.13 18.92
C LEU A 202 7.77 -13.68 19.73
N ALA A 203 7.79 -14.99 19.99
CA ALA A 203 8.83 -15.66 20.75
C ALA A 203 10.20 -15.71 20.03
N LEU A 204 10.22 -15.56 18.70
CA LEU A 204 11.47 -15.49 17.91
C LEU A 204 12.20 -14.15 17.99
N LEU A 205 11.58 -13.14 18.61
CA LEU A 205 12.16 -11.80 18.68
C LEU A 205 13.54 -11.75 19.39
N PRO A 206 13.74 -12.38 20.57
CA PRO A 206 15.06 -12.38 21.22
C PRO A 206 16.15 -13.08 20.39
N GLU A 207 15.82 -14.20 19.72
CA GLU A 207 16.75 -14.90 18.83
C GLU A 207 17.13 -14.02 17.63
N SER A 208 16.15 -13.34 17.04
CA SER A 208 16.38 -12.40 15.94
C SER A 208 17.30 -11.26 16.31
N ILE A 209 17.22 -10.74 17.53
CA ILE A 209 18.12 -9.69 18.02
C ILE A 209 19.54 -10.21 18.20
N ALA A 210 19.69 -11.46 18.63
CA ALA A 210 20.97 -12.09 18.87
C ALA A 210 21.67 -12.50 17.57
N GLU A 211 20.93 -12.95 16.56
CA GLU A 211 21.49 -13.64 15.39
C GLU A 211 21.32 -12.90 14.06
N ASP A 212 20.23 -12.15 13.86
CA ASP A 212 19.98 -11.50 12.57
C ASP A 212 20.80 -10.21 12.41
N GLU A 213 21.13 -9.87 11.16
CA GLU A 213 21.74 -8.58 10.83
C GLU A 213 20.77 -7.43 11.14
N ARG A 214 21.05 -6.68 12.21
CA ARG A 214 20.25 -5.53 12.64
C ARG A 214 20.59 -4.27 11.84
N ASN A 215 19.61 -3.82 11.07
CA ASN A 215 19.62 -2.54 10.36
C ASN A 215 18.19 -1.99 10.24
N GLU A 216 18.01 -0.89 9.53
CA GLU A 216 16.68 -0.28 9.38
C GLU A 216 15.67 -1.15 8.60
N PHE A 217 16.13 -2.04 7.71
CA PHE A 217 15.27 -2.96 6.96
C PHE A 217 14.77 -4.10 7.85
N TRP A 218 15.66 -4.66 8.68
CA TRP A 218 15.29 -5.61 9.72
C TRP A 218 14.26 -5.01 10.67
N GLU A 219 14.50 -3.77 11.12
CA GLU A 219 13.58 -3.11 12.04
C GLU A 219 12.23 -2.80 11.38
N ALA A 220 12.22 -2.46 10.08
CA ALA A 220 10.98 -2.32 9.31
C ALA A 220 10.19 -3.62 9.20
N ARG A 221 10.85 -4.76 8.98
CA ARG A 221 10.18 -6.07 8.97
C ARG A 221 9.60 -6.43 10.32
N TRP A 222 10.31 -6.13 11.41
CA TRP A 222 9.76 -6.34 12.75
C TRP A 222 8.61 -5.40 13.08
N PHE A 223 8.67 -4.13 12.69
CA PHE A 223 7.54 -3.22 12.85
C PHE A 223 6.29 -3.75 12.14
N GLU A 224 6.39 -4.16 10.88
CA GLU A 224 5.29 -4.76 10.11
C GLU A 224 4.76 -6.04 10.78
N ASN A 225 5.66 -6.91 11.22
CA ASN A 225 5.30 -8.17 11.88
C ASN A 225 4.56 -7.92 13.19
N LEU A 226 5.08 -7.06 14.06
CA LEU A 226 4.49 -6.74 15.37
C LEU A 226 3.12 -6.06 15.22
N SER A 227 2.98 -5.12 14.28
CA SER A 227 1.68 -4.52 13.95
C SER A 227 0.67 -5.57 13.48
N SER A 228 1.12 -6.54 12.68
CA SER A 228 0.29 -7.65 12.21
C SER A 228 -0.08 -8.63 13.32
N LEU A 229 0.79 -8.84 14.32
CA LEU A 229 0.48 -9.63 15.51
C LEU A 229 -0.60 -8.96 16.36
N ILE A 230 -0.53 -7.64 16.58
CA ILE A 230 -1.60 -6.90 17.27
C ILE A 230 -2.94 -7.09 16.55
N ALA A 231 -2.95 -6.95 15.21
CA ALA A 231 -4.15 -7.21 14.41
C ALA A 231 -4.63 -8.66 14.51
N GLY A 232 -3.69 -9.62 14.52
CA GLY A 232 -3.96 -11.05 14.66
C GLY A 232 -4.63 -11.39 15.99
N TYR A 233 -4.08 -10.91 17.10
CA TYR A 233 -4.67 -11.05 18.43
C TYR A 233 -6.07 -10.43 18.52
N ARG A 234 -6.28 -9.27 17.88
CA ARG A 234 -7.62 -8.68 17.78
C ARG A 234 -8.60 -9.55 16.99
N GLY A 235 -8.13 -10.21 15.93
CA GLY A 235 -8.92 -11.21 15.19
C GLY A 235 -9.29 -12.45 16.02
N LEU A 236 -8.61 -12.67 17.14
CA LEU A 236 -8.95 -13.68 18.17
C LEU A 236 -9.91 -13.15 19.25
N ASP A 237 -10.59 -12.03 18.99
CA ASP A 237 -11.50 -11.34 19.92
C ASP A 237 -10.82 -10.79 21.18
N ILE A 238 -9.49 -10.64 21.17
CA ILE A 238 -8.76 -9.96 22.25
C ILE A 238 -9.00 -8.45 22.08
N ALA A 239 -9.43 -7.80 23.17
CA ALA A 239 -9.66 -6.36 23.19
C ALA A 239 -8.41 -5.58 22.71
N ALA A 240 -8.60 -4.53 21.91
CA ALA A 240 -7.50 -3.84 21.25
C ALA A 240 -6.36 -3.40 22.19
N PRO A 241 -6.63 -2.79 23.37
CA PRO A 241 -5.56 -2.48 24.33
C PRO A 241 -4.83 -3.74 24.81
N ALA A 242 -5.54 -4.82 25.13
CA ALA A 242 -4.91 -6.06 25.60
C ALA A 242 -4.05 -6.74 24.51
N ALA A 243 -4.47 -6.66 23.24
CA ALA A 243 -3.69 -7.15 22.11
C ALA A 243 -2.38 -6.36 21.92
N TYR A 244 -2.43 -5.03 22.06
CA TYR A 244 -1.22 -4.18 22.08
C TYR A 244 -0.33 -4.50 23.27
N GLU A 245 -0.87 -4.55 24.49
CA GLU A 245 -0.11 -4.81 25.71
C GLU A 245 0.59 -6.18 25.69
N ARG A 246 0.00 -7.19 25.04
CA ARG A 246 0.66 -8.51 24.85
C ARG A 246 1.98 -8.39 24.07
N VAL A 247 1.99 -7.58 23.02
CA VAL A 247 3.19 -7.34 22.20
C VAL A 247 4.15 -6.36 22.90
N ASP A 248 3.62 -5.29 23.48
CA ASP A 248 4.40 -4.28 24.20
C ASP A 248 5.14 -4.87 25.39
N ALA A 249 4.51 -5.77 26.15
CA ALA A 249 5.13 -6.46 27.28
C ALA A 249 6.38 -7.26 26.88
N LYS A 250 6.42 -7.81 25.65
CA LYS A 250 7.62 -8.49 25.15
C LYS A 250 8.71 -7.49 24.76
N LEU A 251 8.34 -6.39 24.11
CA LEU A 251 9.28 -5.32 23.73
C LEU A 251 9.87 -4.61 24.96
N ALA A 252 9.08 -4.44 26.02
CA ALA A 252 9.49 -3.82 27.27
C ALA A 252 10.64 -4.56 27.97
N GLN A 253 10.80 -5.86 27.70
CA GLN A 253 11.88 -6.69 28.25
C GLN A 253 13.22 -6.49 27.52
N ILE A 254 13.25 -5.72 26.43
CA ILE A 254 14.40 -5.60 25.54
C ILE A 254 14.73 -4.11 25.31
N PRO A 255 15.61 -3.50 26.14
CA PRO A 255 15.91 -2.07 26.09
C PRO A 255 16.39 -1.57 24.71
N GLU A 256 17.09 -2.42 23.95
CA GLU A 256 17.60 -2.13 22.61
C GLU A 256 16.48 -1.86 21.58
N LEU A 257 15.23 -2.22 21.90
CA LEU A 257 14.06 -2.00 21.05
C LEU A 257 13.24 -0.78 21.48
N THR A 258 13.76 0.10 22.34
CA THR A 258 13.02 1.26 22.86
C THR A 258 12.41 2.11 21.74
N VAL A 259 13.16 2.43 20.69
CA VAL A 259 12.63 3.22 19.56
C VAL A 259 11.53 2.46 18.81
N LEU A 260 11.75 1.18 18.48
CA LEU A 260 10.74 0.35 17.81
C LEU A 260 9.46 0.22 18.65
N ARG A 261 9.58 0.05 19.97
CA ARG A 261 8.46 0.00 20.90
C ARG A 261 7.67 1.31 20.92
N LEU A 262 8.35 2.46 20.98
CA LEU A 262 7.72 3.78 20.93
C LEU A 262 7.01 4.03 19.59
N GLN A 263 7.60 3.60 18.49
CA GLN A 263 6.97 3.64 17.17
C GLN A 263 5.72 2.77 17.10
N LEU A 264 5.79 1.54 17.61
CA LEU A 264 4.64 0.62 17.63
C LEU A 264 3.52 1.16 18.53
N ARG A 265 3.87 1.78 19.67
CA ARG A 265 2.92 2.50 20.53
C ARG A 265 2.25 3.64 19.79
N GLY A 266 3.03 4.48 19.12
CA GLY A 266 2.56 5.56 18.27
C GLY A 266 1.56 5.09 17.22
N TYR A 267 1.96 4.08 16.46
CA TYR A 267 1.16 3.41 15.44
C TYR A 267 -0.18 2.90 15.99
N PHE A 268 -0.14 2.11 17.07
CA PHE A 268 -1.32 1.50 17.64
C PHE A 268 -2.33 2.54 18.10
N TRP A 269 -1.90 3.51 18.91
CA TRP A 269 -2.82 4.52 19.46
C TRP A 269 -3.34 5.47 18.37
N PHE A 270 -2.54 5.80 17.35
CA PHE A 270 -3.02 6.56 16.20
C PHE A 270 -4.18 5.84 15.49
N HIS A 271 -3.99 4.57 15.12
CA HIS A 271 -5.03 3.81 14.41
C HIS A 271 -6.24 3.52 15.30
N TYR A 272 -6.02 3.21 16.58
CA TYR A 272 -7.10 2.97 17.54
C TYR A 272 -7.93 4.24 17.82
N GLY A 273 -7.30 5.43 17.76
CA GLY A 273 -8.02 6.69 17.71
C GLY A 273 -8.98 6.76 16.54
N TRP A 274 -8.50 6.49 15.32
CA TRP A 274 -9.33 6.56 14.11
C TRP A 274 -10.50 5.57 14.11
N GLU A 275 -10.34 4.41 14.74
CA GLU A 275 -11.43 3.47 14.95
C GLU A 275 -12.52 4.06 15.87
N ALA A 276 -12.13 4.68 16.98
CA ALA A 276 -13.06 5.33 17.91
C ALA A 276 -13.80 6.52 17.26
N ARG A 277 -13.10 7.31 16.43
CA ARG A 277 -13.71 8.38 15.62
C ARG A 277 -14.64 7.85 14.54
N THR A 278 -14.41 6.62 14.07
CA THR A 278 -14.93 6.05 12.83
C THR A 278 -14.40 6.75 11.57
N GLN A 279 -14.64 6.12 10.42
CA GLN A 279 -14.38 6.68 9.08
C GLN A 279 -15.52 7.58 8.58
N ALA A 280 -16.55 7.83 9.41
CA ALA A 280 -17.67 8.67 9.02
C ALA A 280 -17.22 10.13 8.84
N PHE A 281 -17.93 10.86 7.96
CA PHE A 281 -17.80 12.31 7.89
C PHE A 281 -18.18 12.93 9.24
N ALA A 282 -17.58 14.07 9.59
CA ALA A 282 -17.72 14.69 10.92
C ALA A 282 -19.15 14.76 11.47
N PRO A 283 -20.20 15.08 10.69
CA PRO A 283 -21.58 15.12 11.20
C PRO A 283 -22.15 13.76 11.65
N ASN A 284 -21.53 12.66 11.23
CA ASN A 284 -21.97 11.28 11.46
C ASN A 284 -21.07 10.54 12.46
N VAL A 285 -20.14 11.24 13.10
CA VAL A 285 -19.28 10.67 14.14
C VAL A 285 -20.10 10.50 15.43
N PRO A 286 -20.09 9.32 16.08
CA PRO A 286 -20.77 9.11 17.35
C PRO A 286 -20.35 10.11 18.44
N VAL A 287 -21.26 10.42 19.37
CA VAL A 287 -20.96 11.27 20.54
C VAL A 287 -19.77 10.69 21.32
N GLY A 288 -18.79 11.55 21.65
CA GLY A 288 -17.54 11.17 22.31
C GLY A 288 -16.46 10.58 21.39
N GLY A 289 -16.76 10.29 20.13
CA GLY A 289 -15.78 9.74 19.17
C GLY A 289 -14.60 10.68 18.91
N PHE A 290 -14.82 12.00 18.87
CA PHE A 290 -13.75 13.00 18.77
C PHE A 290 -12.90 13.08 20.05
N ASP A 291 -13.52 13.09 21.23
CA ASP A 291 -12.78 13.16 22.50
C ASP A 291 -11.88 11.93 22.70
N THR A 292 -12.38 10.73 22.36
CA THR A 292 -11.56 9.50 22.43
C THR A 292 -10.45 9.53 21.39
N PHE A 293 -10.73 10.02 20.18
CA PHE A 293 -9.74 10.20 19.14
C PHE A 293 -8.59 11.10 19.59
N GLU A 294 -8.89 12.29 20.11
CA GLU A 294 -7.89 13.24 20.58
C GLU A 294 -7.03 12.65 21.70
N LYS A 295 -7.63 11.99 22.69
CA LYS A 295 -6.90 11.32 23.78
C LYS A 295 -5.94 10.24 23.26
N HIS A 296 -6.36 9.43 22.30
CA HIS A 296 -5.48 8.42 21.71
C HIS A 296 -4.36 9.06 20.88
N LEU A 297 -4.65 10.12 20.14
CA LEU A 297 -3.64 10.84 19.36
C LEU A 297 -2.61 11.52 20.26
N GLU A 298 -2.98 12.02 21.44
CA GLU A 298 -2.03 12.55 22.43
C GLU A 298 -1.02 11.47 22.88
N VAL A 299 -1.51 10.26 23.18
CA VAL A 299 -0.64 9.12 23.53
C VAL A 299 0.30 8.78 22.37
N ALA A 300 -0.22 8.74 21.15
CA ALA A 300 0.56 8.47 19.96
C ALA A 300 1.64 9.55 19.72
N GLN A 301 1.26 10.82 19.79
CA GLN A 301 2.13 11.96 19.56
C GLN A 301 3.26 12.01 20.59
N LYS A 302 2.96 11.75 21.86
CA LYS A 302 3.98 11.69 22.92
C LYS A 302 5.01 10.60 22.64
N ALA A 303 4.56 9.38 22.32
CA ALA A 303 5.45 8.26 22.04
C ALA A 303 6.33 8.51 20.79
N LEU A 304 5.75 9.07 19.72
CA LEU A 304 6.49 9.33 18.48
C LEU A 304 7.45 10.51 18.61
N ASN A 305 7.09 11.56 19.37
CA ASN A 305 8.04 12.62 19.68
C ASN A 305 9.25 12.10 20.49
N GLU A 306 9.02 11.16 21.40
CA GLU A 306 10.10 10.50 22.14
C GLU A 306 10.96 9.62 21.22
N ALA A 307 10.33 8.82 20.35
CA ALA A 307 11.03 8.04 19.33
C ALA A 307 11.91 8.94 18.43
N TRP A 308 11.37 10.06 17.96
CA TRP A 308 12.08 11.02 17.13
C TRP A 308 13.30 11.62 17.84
N LYS A 309 13.17 11.97 19.12
CA LYS A 309 14.30 12.49 19.92
C LYS A 309 15.42 11.47 20.06
N LEU A 310 15.09 10.20 20.21
CA LEU A 310 16.06 9.11 20.33
C LEU A 310 16.71 8.78 18.98
N ARG A 311 15.91 8.71 17.91
CA ARG A 311 16.39 8.42 16.56
C ARG A 311 15.43 8.99 15.50
N PRO A 312 15.81 10.10 14.84
CA PRO A 312 15.06 10.64 13.71
C PRO A 312 14.98 9.66 12.54
N ASP A 313 13.78 9.37 12.04
CA ASP A 313 13.56 8.57 10.83
C ASP A 313 12.26 8.92 10.09
N ALA A 314 12.12 8.43 8.85
CA ALA A 314 11.01 8.77 7.97
C ALA A 314 9.65 8.30 8.50
N ARG A 315 9.60 7.09 9.10
CA ARG A 315 8.36 6.51 9.65
C ARG A 315 7.81 7.38 10.79
N THR A 316 8.68 7.78 11.72
CA THR A 316 8.27 8.58 12.88
C THR A 316 7.77 9.94 12.43
N ALA A 317 8.48 10.60 11.51
CA ALA A 317 8.04 11.87 10.94
C ALA A 317 6.72 11.76 10.18
N GLU A 318 6.50 10.68 9.42
CA GLU A 318 5.25 10.42 8.70
C GLU A 318 4.06 10.25 9.67
N TYR A 319 4.19 9.49 10.76
CA TYR A 319 3.09 9.39 11.72
C TYR A 319 2.83 10.69 12.47
N LEU A 320 3.86 11.48 12.79
CA LEU A 320 3.67 12.80 13.39
C LEU A 320 2.94 13.73 12.41
N LEU A 321 3.26 13.70 11.13
CA LEU A 321 2.53 14.41 10.08
C LEU A 321 1.05 13.98 10.00
N GLU A 322 0.76 12.68 10.06
CA GLU A 322 -0.62 12.16 10.08
C GLU A 322 -1.39 12.59 11.35
N ILE A 323 -0.72 12.63 12.51
CA ILE A 323 -1.31 13.13 13.75
C ILE A 323 -1.64 14.61 13.64
N GLU A 324 -0.72 15.44 13.12
CA GLU A 324 -0.97 16.87 12.90
C GLU A 324 -2.20 17.09 12.00
N LYS A 325 -2.35 16.29 10.95
CA LYS A 325 -3.56 16.33 10.11
C LYS A 325 -4.82 16.00 10.91
N GLY A 326 -4.75 14.97 11.75
CA GLY A 326 -5.87 14.48 12.56
C GLY A 326 -6.36 15.47 13.61
N ILE A 327 -5.44 16.09 14.36
CA ILE A 327 -5.78 17.04 15.45
C ILE A 327 -6.06 18.46 14.95
N GLY A 328 -5.90 18.72 13.66
CA GLY A 328 -6.01 20.07 13.10
C GLY A 328 -4.86 20.99 13.49
N GLY A 329 -3.64 20.45 13.52
CA GLY A 329 -2.41 21.20 13.76
C GLY A 329 -2.16 22.28 12.70
N ASP A 330 -1.22 23.17 13.00
CA ASP A 330 -0.92 24.30 12.13
C ASP A 330 -0.09 23.90 10.89
N ARG A 331 -0.10 24.79 9.89
CA ARG A 331 0.57 24.55 8.60
C ARG A 331 2.08 24.38 8.76
N ASP A 332 2.73 25.12 9.64
CA ASP A 332 4.19 25.10 9.76
C ASP A 332 4.67 23.81 10.43
N THR A 333 3.95 23.33 11.44
CA THR A 333 4.23 22.02 12.07
C THR A 333 4.01 20.87 11.09
N MET A 334 2.95 20.92 10.28
CA MET A 334 2.73 19.94 9.19
C MET A 334 3.89 19.96 8.19
N GLU A 335 4.30 21.13 7.70
CA GLU A 335 5.41 21.25 6.75
C GLU A 335 6.74 20.77 7.33
N LEU A 336 6.99 21.02 8.62
CA LEU A 336 8.17 20.53 9.33
C LEU A 336 8.26 19.01 9.30
N TRP A 337 7.17 18.31 9.65
CA TRP A 337 7.17 16.84 9.65
C TRP A 337 7.22 16.27 8.24
N PHE A 338 6.57 16.93 7.27
CA PHE A 338 6.70 16.58 5.86
C PHE A 338 8.15 16.65 5.36
N ASP A 339 8.84 17.77 5.61
CA ASP A 339 10.23 17.97 5.19
C ASP A 339 11.17 16.94 5.85
N ARG A 340 10.98 16.69 7.15
CA ARG A 340 11.71 15.66 7.90
C ARG A 340 11.52 14.26 7.32
N ALA A 341 10.29 13.89 6.97
CA ALA A 341 9.99 12.58 6.41
C ALA A 341 10.71 12.37 5.06
N LEU A 342 10.61 13.34 4.15
CA LEU A 342 11.21 13.24 2.80
C LEU A 342 12.73 13.43 2.79
N THR A 343 13.27 14.17 3.76
CA THR A 343 14.73 14.27 3.96
C THR A 343 15.30 12.95 4.50
N ALA A 344 14.55 12.27 5.38
CA ALA A 344 14.94 10.96 5.90
C ALA A 344 14.85 9.87 4.81
N ASP A 345 13.73 9.82 4.08
CA ASP A 345 13.50 8.89 2.97
C ASP A 345 12.72 9.57 1.84
N GLY A 346 13.39 9.82 0.71
CA GLY A 346 12.80 10.48 -0.45
C GLY A 346 11.75 9.64 -1.18
N ASP A 347 11.64 8.34 -0.86
CA ASP A 347 10.61 7.42 -1.36
C ASP A 347 9.35 7.39 -0.46
N GLN A 348 9.26 8.24 0.56
CA GLN A 348 8.15 8.26 1.53
C GLN A 348 6.83 8.77 0.91
N TYR A 349 6.20 7.91 0.09
CA TYR A 349 4.94 8.16 -0.60
C TYR A 349 3.83 8.62 0.35
N ASN A 350 3.71 7.96 1.51
CA ASN A 350 2.66 8.27 2.47
C ASN A 350 2.75 9.72 2.96
N ALA A 351 3.94 10.26 3.24
CA ALA A 351 4.07 11.65 3.67
C ALA A 351 3.58 12.63 2.58
N CYS A 352 3.83 12.33 1.31
CA CYS A 352 3.27 13.09 0.19
C CYS A 352 1.75 12.93 0.11
N PHE A 353 1.21 11.72 0.25
CA PHE A 353 -0.24 11.49 0.27
C PHE A 353 -0.92 12.23 1.43
N THR A 354 -0.34 12.20 2.64
CA THR A 354 -0.86 12.88 3.83
C THR A 354 -0.88 14.39 3.64
N LYS A 355 0.19 14.98 3.08
CA LYS A 355 0.22 16.42 2.76
C LYS A 355 -0.81 16.79 1.69
N LEU A 356 -1.00 15.94 0.67
CA LEU A 356 -2.05 16.13 -0.32
C LEU A 356 -3.43 16.12 0.34
N ASP A 357 -3.68 15.18 1.26
CA ASP A 357 -4.96 15.10 2.00
C ASP A 357 -5.14 16.28 2.97
N TRP A 358 -4.10 16.73 3.65
CA TRP A 358 -4.13 17.93 4.50
C TRP A 358 -4.54 19.18 3.69
N LEU A 359 -4.00 19.28 2.46
CA LEU A 359 -4.28 20.37 1.52
C LEU A 359 -5.65 20.29 0.84
N ASP A 360 -6.34 19.15 0.94
CA ASP A 360 -7.67 18.99 0.37
C ASP A 360 -8.65 19.97 1.04
N PRO A 361 -9.52 20.69 0.30
CA PRO A 361 -10.48 21.64 0.88
C PRO A 361 -11.44 21.07 1.93
N LYS A 362 -11.60 19.75 1.99
CA LYS A 362 -12.36 19.11 3.07
C LYS A 362 -11.65 19.15 4.44
N TRP A 363 -10.37 19.48 4.45
CA TRP A 363 -9.51 19.59 5.62
C TRP A 363 -9.05 21.04 5.80
N HIS A 364 -7.78 21.36 5.50
CA HIS A 364 -7.15 22.61 5.95
C HIS A 364 -6.67 23.53 4.80
N GLY A 365 -6.64 23.02 3.56
CA GLY A 365 -6.09 23.75 2.41
C GLY A 365 -7.13 24.26 1.42
N THR A 366 -6.65 24.70 0.25
CA THR A 366 -7.49 25.07 -0.89
C THR A 366 -7.24 24.18 -2.12
N ALA A 367 -8.15 24.23 -3.09
CA ALA A 367 -8.00 23.50 -4.34
C ALA A 367 -6.72 23.89 -5.09
N GLU A 368 -6.38 25.18 -5.06
CA GLU A 368 -5.19 25.75 -5.69
C GLU A 368 -3.92 25.18 -5.06
N GLU A 369 -3.84 25.15 -3.72
CA GLU A 369 -2.70 24.59 -3.00
C GLU A 369 -2.56 23.08 -3.23
N MET A 370 -3.66 22.33 -3.17
CA MET A 370 -3.68 20.89 -3.43
C MET A 370 -3.20 20.57 -4.85
N LEU A 371 -3.71 21.28 -5.87
CA LEU A 371 -3.30 21.09 -7.27
C LEU A 371 -1.85 21.51 -7.50
N ALA A 372 -1.39 22.61 -6.87
CA ALA A 372 -0.01 23.04 -6.94
C ALA A 372 0.94 22.01 -6.32
N PHE A 373 0.56 21.42 -5.19
CA PHE A 373 1.32 20.36 -4.56
C PHE A 373 1.33 19.07 -5.40
N GLY A 374 0.20 18.67 -5.99
CA GLY A 374 0.15 17.55 -6.94
C GLY A 374 1.13 17.73 -8.12
N ARG A 375 1.24 18.96 -8.66
CA ARG A 375 2.26 19.27 -9.69
C ARG A 375 3.70 19.22 -9.15
N ALA A 376 3.93 19.60 -7.90
CA ALA A 376 5.23 19.42 -7.26
C ALA A 376 5.60 17.94 -7.08
N CYS A 377 4.63 17.08 -6.73
CA CYS A 377 4.81 15.63 -6.71
C CYS A 377 5.17 15.07 -8.10
N ARG A 378 4.53 15.56 -9.18
CA ARG A 378 4.93 15.21 -10.55
C ARG A 378 6.36 15.63 -10.88
N ALA A 379 6.79 16.80 -10.41
CA ALA A 379 8.11 17.36 -10.68
C ALA A 379 9.27 16.55 -10.06
N THR A 380 9.00 15.70 -9.07
CA THR A 380 10.03 14.82 -8.47
C THR A 380 10.56 13.78 -9.44
N LYS A 381 9.76 13.38 -10.44
CA LYS A 381 10.02 12.24 -11.33
C LYS A 381 10.31 10.93 -10.56
N ASN A 382 9.87 10.82 -9.32
CA ASN A 382 10.03 9.60 -8.54
C ASN A 382 8.90 8.61 -8.88
N TRP A 383 8.98 8.06 -10.09
CA TRP A 383 8.03 7.10 -10.65
C TRP A 383 8.00 5.83 -9.82
N ARG A 384 9.19 5.35 -9.41
CA ARG A 384 9.33 4.11 -8.65
C ARG A 384 8.56 4.12 -7.33
N ALA A 385 8.59 5.22 -6.58
CA ALA A 385 7.80 5.37 -5.35
C ALA A 385 6.31 5.68 -5.60
N GLY A 386 5.93 6.02 -6.83
CA GLY A 386 4.57 6.41 -7.20
C GLY A 386 4.17 7.82 -6.75
N ILE A 387 5.11 8.62 -6.23
CA ILE A 387 4.84 9.99 -5.76
C ILE A 387 4.20 10.83 -6.87
N THR A 388 4.62 10.64 -8.12
CA THR A 388 4.13 11.40 -9.27
C THR A 388 2.64 11.18 -9.56
N LEU A 389 2.08 10.03 -9.18
CA LEU A 389 0.64 9.72 -9.34
C LEU A 389 -0.25 10.64 -8.51
N LEU A 390 0.28 11.26 -7.46
CA LEU A 390 -0.46 12.21 -6.63
C LEU A 390 -0.89 13.47 -7.41
N SER A 391 -0.27 13.77 -8.55
CA SER A 391 -0.78 14.76 -9.49
C SER A 391 -2.15 14.37 -10.04
N GLY A 392 -2.32 13.11 -10.44
CA GLY A 392 -3.60 12.56 -10.90
C GLY A 392 -4.64 12.51 -9.77
N ASP A 393 -4.24 12.09 -8.57
CA ASP A 393 -5.13 12.08 -7.40
C ASP A 393 -5.60 13.51 -7.03
N ALA A 394 -4.75 14.53 -7.13
CA ALA A 394 -5.12 15.93 -6.90
C ALA A 394 -6.21 16.40 -7.89
N HIS A 395 -6.03 16.09 -9.18
CA HIS A 395 -7.02 16.41 -10.21
C HIS A 395 -8.35 15.67 -10.00
N LEU A 396 -8.30 14.40 -9.61
CA LEU A 396 -9.50 13.60 -9.33
C LEU A 396 -10.27 14.16 -8.12
N ARG A 397 -9.56 14.53 -7.05
CA ARG A 397 -10.14 15.18 -5.86
C ARG A 397 -10.81 16.50 -6.24
N TYR A 398 -10.14 17.37 -6.98
CA TYR A 398 -10.72 18.63 -7.43
C TYR A 398 -11.95 18.40 -8.33
N TYR A 399 -11.85 17.50 -9.31
CA TYR A 399 -12.95 17.11 -10.18
C TYR A 399 -14.21 16.70 -9.39
N SER A 400 -14.04 15.92 -8.31
CA SER A 400 -15.16 15.46 -7.47
C SER A 400 -15.93 16.58 -6.76
N LYS A 401 -15.37 17.80 -6.68
CA LYS A 401 -15.98 18.98 -6.05
C LYS A 401 -16.62 19.93 -7.06
N LEU A 402 -16.40 19.73 -8.35
CA LEU A 402 -16.93 20.57 -9.40
C LEU A 402 -18.41 20.25 -9.68
N SER A 403 -19.15 21.24 -10.20
CA SER A 403 -20.48 20.99 -10.75
C SER A 403 -20.42 20.06 -11.98
N PRO A 404 -21.49 19.33 -12.33
CA PRO A 404 -21.49 18.43 -13.50
C PRO A 404 -21.05 19.11 -14.81
N TRP A 405 -21.42 20.38 -15.02
CA TRP A 405 -21.00 21.15 -16.19
C TRP A 405 -19.50 21.44 -16.21
N GLN A 406 -18.91 21.78 -15.06
CA GLN A 406 -17.47 22.01 -14.93
C GLN A 406 -16.67 20.71 -15.04
N GLN A 407 -17.19 19.63 -14.46
CA GLN A 407 -16.61 18.28 -14.53
C GLN A 407 -16.35 17.85 -15.98
N ALA A 408 -17.37 17.97 -16.84
CA ALA A 408 -17.27 17.58 -18.25
C ALA A 408 -16.15 18.32 -19.02
N ARG A 409 -15.76 19.51 -18.58
CA ARG A 409 -14.73 20.34 -19.25
C ARG A 409 -13.34 20.23 -18.62
N TYR A 410 -13.27 19.96 -17.31
CA TYR A 410 -12.02 20.09 -16.56
C TYR A 410 -10.99 19.02 -16.92
N LEU A 411 -11.29 17.73 -16.71
CA LEU A 411 -10.32 16.66 -16.95
C LEU A 411 -9.99 16.50 -18.43
N GLY A 412 -10.96 16.76 -19.32
CA GLY A 412 -10.75 16.73 -20.78
C GLY A 412 -9.93 17.89 -21.33
N SER A 413 -9.68 18.94 -20.53
CA SER A 413 -8.95 20.14 -20.92
C SER A 413 -7.57 19.81 -21.50
N PRO A 414 -7.13 20.49 -22.57
CA PRO A 414 -5.80 20.31 -23.15
C PRO A 414 -4.65 20.69 -22.21
N LYS A 415 -4.95 21.37 -21.08
CA LYS A 415 -3.95 21.65 -20.03
C LYS A 415 -3.86 20.55 -18.98
N VAL A 416 -4.96 19.86 -18.68
CA VAL A 416 -5.05 18.93 -17.55
C VAL A 416 -4.75 17.49 -17.97
N TRP A 417 -5.35 17.02 -19.07
CA TRP A 417 -5.17 15.64 -19.51
C TRP A 417 -3.71 15.26 -19.76
N PRO A 418 -2.87 16.08 -20.42
CA PRO A 418 -1.46 15.73 -20.61
C PRO A 418 -0.68 15.57 -19.30
N GLU A 419 -0.98 16.37 -18.27
CA GLU A 419 -0.36 16.23 -16.94
C GLU A 419 -0.68 14.85 -16.35
N ILE A 420 -1.97 14.48 -16.33
CA ILE A 420 -2.44 13.18 -15.84
C ILE A 420 -1.86 12.03 -16.67
N LYS A 421 -2.04 12.05 -17.98
CA LYS A 421 -1.58 10.99 -18.89
C LYS A 421 -0.09 10.72 -18.70
N SER A 422 0.74 11.76 -18.67
CA SER A 422 2.19 11.61 -18.55
C SER A 422 2.62 10.87 -17.29
N VAL A 423 1.93 11.05 -16.16
CA VAL A 423 2.36 10.39 -14.92
C VAL A 423 1.94 8.93 -14.83
N TYR A 424 0.79 8.59 -15.42
CA TYR A 424 0.31 7.20 -15.44
C TYR A 424 1.05 6.37 -16.50
N ASP A 425 1.30 6.93 -17.69
CA ASP A 425 2.07 6.26 -18.73
C ASP A 425 3.44 5.85 -18.18
N GLU A 426 4.19 6.82 -17.64
CA GLU A 426 5.55 6.59 -17.17
C GLU A 426 5.60 5.61 -15.99
N TYR A 427 4.72 5.77 -15.00
CA TYR A 427 4.64 4.85 -13.86
C TYR A 427 4.36 3.41 -14.29
N LEU A 428 3.42 3.20 -15.23
CA LEU A 428 3.03 1.87 -15.69
C LEU A 428 4.07 1.22 -16.61
N MET A 429 5.09 1.94 -17.11
CA MET A 429 6.26 1.32 -17.74
C MET A 429 7.11 0.55 -16.72
N HIS A 430 7.22 1.08 -15.49
CA HIS A 430 7.99 0.48 -14.41
C HIS A 430 7.18 -0.52 -13.57
N ARG A 431 5.85 -0.34 -13.51
CA ARG A 431 4.94 -1.23 -12.78
C ARG A 431 3.75 -1.66 -13.62
N PRO A 432 3.98 -2.42 -14.71
CA PRO A 432 2.92 -2.83 -15.62
C PRO A 432 1.83 -3.68 -14.94
N SER A 433 2.15 -4.39 -13.85
CA SER A 433 1.18 -5.22 -13.12
C SER A 433 0.37 -4.49 -12.04
N ASP A 434 0.53 -3.17 -11.84
CA ASP A 434 -0.26 -2.42 -10.85
C ASP A 434 -1.71 -2.17 -11.33
N ASP A 435 -2.55 -3.19 -11.14
CA ASP A 435 -3.95 -3.21 -11.58
C ASP A 435 -4.78 -2.09 -10.93
N LEU A 436 -4.49 -1.69 -9.69
CA LEU A 436 -5.18 -0.59 -9.02
C LEU A 436 -4.87 0.75 -9.72
N THR A 437 -3.59 1.03 -9.97
CA THR A 437 -3.18 2.25 -10.66
C THR A 437 -3.71 2.28 -12.08
N ARG A 438 -3.68 1.15 -12.79
CA ARG A 438 -4.26 1.02 -14.13
C ARG A 438 -5.78 1.23 -14.13
N SER A 439 -6.48 0.73 -13.10
CA SER A 439 -7.93 0.95 -12.92
C SER A 439 -8.25 2.43 -12.73
N LYS A 440 -7.47 3.14 -11.91
CA LYS A 440 -7.57 4.61 -11.77
C LYS A 440 -7.33 5.32 -13.11
N TYR A 441 -6.33 4.88 -13.88
CA TYR A 441 -6.02 5.48 -15.17
C TYR A 441 -7.18 5.32 -16.16
N ALA A 442 -7.78 4.13 -16.23
CA ALA A 442 -8.94 3.85 -17.06
C ALA A 442 -10.15 4.74 -16.68
N VAL A 443 -10.43 4.87 -15.37
CA VAL A 443 -11.48 5.76 -14.87
C VAL A 443 -11.20 7.22 -15.22
N LEU A 444 -9.98 7.71 -15.01
CA LEU A 444 -9.61 9.08 -15.37
C LEU A 444 -9.76 9.34 -16.88
N GLY A 445 -9.38 8.39 -17.72
CA GLY A 445 -9.60 8.46 -19.17
C GLY A 445 -11.08 8.55 -19.53
N TYR A 446 -11.92 7.73 -18.90
CA TYR A 446 -13.37 7.78 -19.09
C TYR A 446 -13.95 9.13 -18.69
N LEU A 447 -13.59 9.63 -17.50
CA LEU A 447 -14.08 10.92 -16.99
C LEU A 447 -13.57 12.11 -17.81
N ALA A 448 -12.41 11.99 -18.45
CA ALA A 448 -11.84 13.00 -19.34
C ALA A 448 -12.42 12.96 -20.78
N GLY A 449 -13.31 12.00 -21.10
CA GLY A 449 -13.84 11.78 -22.45
C GLY A 449 -12.80 11.17 -23.42
N ARG A 450 -11.72 10.60 -22.90
CA ARG A 450 -10.61 9.97 -23.62
C ARG A 450 -10.90 8.48 -23.78
N TYR A 451 -12.00 8.20 -24.47
CA TYR A 451 -12.56 6.85 -24.55
C TYR A 451 -11.62 5.81 -25.19
N PRO A 452 -10.88 6.11 -26.28
CA PRO A 452 -9.91 5.16 -26.81
C PRO A 452 -8.83 4.77 -25.79
N GLU A 453 -8.27 5.76 -25.07
CA GLU A 453 -7.27 5.52 -24.05
C GLU A 453 -7.84 4.74 -22.86
N ALA A 454 -9.02 5.12 -22.38
CA ALA A 454 -9.71 4.39 -21.31
C ALA A 454 -10.01 2.94 -21.71
N HIS A 455 -10.44 2.71 -22.94
CA HIS A 455 -10.74 1.38 -23.46
C HIS A 455 -9.50 0.51 -23.45
N ALA A 456 -8.36 1.02 -23.96
CA ALA A 456 -7.11 0.28 -23.94
C ALA A 456 -6.70 -0.16 -22.53
N GLN A 457 -6.85 0.72 -21.52
CA GLN A 457 -6.54 0.36 -20.13
C GLN A 457 -7.54 -0.66 -19.56
N PHE A 458 -8.83 -0.57 -19.90
CA PHE A 458 -9.82 -1.54 -19.47
C PHE A 458 -9.64 -2.92 -20.11
N GLU A 459 -9.23 -2.98 -21.38
CA GLU A 459 -8.92 -4.24 -22.07
C GLU A 459 -7.69 -4.92 -21.45
N GLU A 460 -6.63 -4.15 -21.18
CA GLU A 460 -5.43 -4.65 -20.52
C GLU A 460 -5.73 -5.25 -19.14
N LEU A 461 -6.62 -4.62 -18.37
CA LEU A 461 -7.06 -5.13 -17.07
C LEU A 461 -7.84 -6.43 -17.17
N GLY A 462 -8.73 -6.56 -18.16
CA GLY A 462 -9.67 -7.67 -18.24
C GLY A 462 -10.44 -7.86 -16.92
N ASP A 463 -10.34 -9.04 -16.33
CA ASP A 463 -11.00 -9.39 -15.05
C ASP A 463 -10.26 -8.88 -13.81
N ARG A 464 -9.06 -8.28 -13.96
CA ARG A 464 -8.26 -7.74 -12.85
C ARG A 464 -8.63 -6.31 -12.44
N LEU A 465 -9.74 -5.79 -12.96
CA LEU A 465 -10.27 -4.48 -12.60
C LEU A 465 -10.43 -4.35 -11.07
N THR A 466 -9.75 -3.37 -10.47
CA THR A 466 -9.58 -3.27 -9.02
C THR A 466 -10.07 -1.92 -8.48
N ALA A 467 -10.97 -1.97 -7.49
CA ALA A 467 -11.45 -0.78 -6.78
C ALA A 467 -10.46 -0.32 -5.71
N TRP A 468 -10.40 0.99 -5.47
CA TRP A 468 -9.58 1.58 -4.41
C TRP A 468 -10.46 2.17 -3.31
N PRO A 469 -10.01 2.20 -2.04
CA PRO A 469 -10.83 2.67 -0.91
C PRO A 469 -10.69 4.18 -0.62
N THR A 470 -9.71 4.85 -1.22
CA THR A 470 -9.44 6.27 -0.93
C THR A 470 -10.41 7.20 -1.65
N PHE A 471 -10.71 8.35 -1.03
CA PHE A 471 -11.53 9.38 -1.67
C PHE A 471 -10.77 10.04 -2.84
N PRO A 472 -11.43 10.29 -4.00
CA PRO A 472 -12.80 9.90 -4.35
C PRO A 472 -12.92 8.39 -4.65
N TYR A 473 -13.88 7.72 -3.98
CA TYR A 473 -14.11 6.28 -4.09
C TYR A 473 -14.94 5.94 -5.34
N TYR A 474 -14.51 4.92 -6.09
CA TYR A 474 -15.26 4.36 -7.22
C TYR A 474 -15.54 2.87 -6.99
N PRO A 475 -16.82 2.47 -6.76
CA PRO A 475 -17.18 1.07 -6.63
C PRO A 475 -16.86 0.26 -7.88
N LEU A 476 -16.57 -1.04 -7.70
CA LEU A 476 -16.25 -1.95 -8.79
C LEU A 476 -17.35 -1.99 -9.87
N GLU A 477 -18.61 -2.03 -9.47
CA GLU A 477 -19.75 -2.06 -10.40
C GLU A 477 -19.85 -0.77 -11.23
N THR A 478 -19.55 0.38 -10.63
CA THR A 478 -19.48 1.66 -11.35
C THR A 478 -18.40 1.60 -12.44
N MET A 479 -17.23 1.05 -12.13
CA MET A 479 -16.14 0.92 -13.10
C MET A 479 -16.45 -0.08 -14.21
N LYS A 480 -17.12 -1.21 -13.90
CA LYS A 480 -17.62 -2.15 -14.92
C LYS A 480 -18.61 -1.47 -15.88
N GLY A 481 -19.47 -0.61 -15.35
CA GLY A 481 -20.36 0.22 -16.16
C GLY A 481 -19.59 1.20 -17.07
N MET A 482 -18.55 1.85 -16.55
CA MET A 482 -17.66 2.72 -17.35
C MET A 482 -16.95 1.95 -18.46
N ARG A 483 -16.40 0.75 -18.16
CA ARG A 483 -15.79 -0.14 -19.16
C ARG A 483 -16.76 -0.44 -20.31
N SER A 484 -17.97 -0.88 -19.98
CA SER A 484 -18.99 -1.25 -20.96
C SER A 484 -19.40 -0.06 -21.85
N LYS A 485 -19.60 1.12 -21.25
CA LYS A 485 -19.91 2.35 -21.99
C LYS A 485 -18.75 2.78 -22.90
N THR A 486 -17.52 2.69 -22.41
CA THR A 486 -16.33 3.05 -23.17
C THR A 486 -16.20 2.17 -24.42
N ALA A 487 -16.36 0.85 -24.27
CA ALA A 487 -16.31 -0.09 -25.39
C ALA A 487 -17.37 0.23 -26.46
N ALA A 488 -18.62 0.52 -26.06
CA ALA A 488 -19.68 0.91 -26.98
C ALA A 488 -19.39 2.23 -27.72
N ILE A 489 -18.80 3.21 -27.04
CA ILE A 489 -18.41 4.50 -27.65
C ILE A 489 -17.29 4.31 -28.67
N VAL A 490 -16.29 3.47 -28.37
CA VAL A 490 -15.20 3.21 -29.31
C VAL A 490 -15.68 2.42 -30.51
N ALA A 491 -16.55 1.42 -30.32
CA ALA A 491 -17.12 0.62 -31.40
C ALA A 491 -18.05 1.40 -32.35
N SER A 492 -18.72 2.45 -31.86
CA SER A 492 -19.67 3.27 -32.64
C SER A 492 -19.02 4.39 -33.45
N LYS A 493 -17.72 4.68 -33.24
CA LYS A 493 -17.00 5.65 -34.07
C LYS A 493 -16.56 4.98 -35.38
N PRO A 494 -16.89 5.53 -36.57
CA PRO A 494 -16.44 4.97 -37.83
C PRO A 494 -14.91 4.94 -37.90
N ARG A 495 -14.33 3.84 -38.38
CA ARG A 495 -12.89 3.78 -38.71
C ARG A 495 -12.57 4.93 -39.68
N PRO A 496 -11.45 5.65 -39.52
CA PRO A 496 -11.03 6.60 -40.54
C PRO A 496 -10.90 5.85 -41.87
N GLU A 497 -11.60 6.35 -42.90
CA GLU A 497 -11.48 5.83 -44.26
C GLU A 497 -10.00 5.82 -44.64
N GLN A 498 -9.49 4.65 -45.05
CA GLN A 498 -8.20 4.60 -45.72
C GLN A 498 -8.30 5.53 -46.93
N PRO A 499 -7.37 6.50 -47.10
CA PRO A 499 -7.38 7.33 -48.29
C PRO A 499 -7.36 6.39 -49.52
N PRO A 500 -8.19 6.66 -50.54
CA PRO A 500 -8.29 5.78 -51.69
C PRO A 500 -6.89 5.57 -52.27
N ILE A 501 -6.50 4.30 -52.40
CA ILE A 501 -5.28 3.91 -53.11
C ILE A 501 -5.41 4.52 -54.51
N ARG A 502 -4.66 5.59 -54.79
CA ARG A 502 -4.52 6.11 -56.15
C ARG A 502 -3.96 4.97 -56.99
N LYS A 503 -4.78 4.41 -57.88
CA LYS A 503 -4.28 3.55 -58.94
C LYS A 503 -3.28 4.38 -59.75
N PRO A 504 -2.10 3.84 -60.09
CA PRO A 504 -1.16 4.54 -60.94
C PRO A 504 -1.82 4.78 -62.30
N ASP A 505 -1.83 6.04 -62.75
CA ASP A 505 -2.28 6.41 -64.08
C ASP A 505 -1.42 5.64 -65.11
N GLY A 506 -2.08 4.71 -65.81
CA GLY A 506 -1.50 4.00 -66.95
C GLY A 506 -1.28 4.94 -68.14
N PRO A 507 -0.31 4.65 -69.02
CA PRO A 507 0.20 5.61 -69.98
C PRO A 507 -0.83 5.91 -71.08
N ALA A 508 -0.94 7.19 -71.42
CA ALA A 508 -1.70 7.66 -72.56
C ALA A 508 -1.16 7.06 -73.87
N LEU A 509 -2.03 6.43 -74.66
CA LEU A 509 -1.76 6.02 -76.03
C LEU A 509 -2.63 6.85 -76.98
N GLN A 510 -1.91 7.64 -77.77
CA GLN A 510 -2.21 8.31 -79.06
C GLN A 510 -3.41 9.27 -79.15
#